data_AF-X6LPJ8-F1
#
_entry.id   AF-X6LPJ8-F1
#
_cell.length_a   1.000
_cell.length_b   1.000
_cell.length_c   1.000
_cell.angle_alpha   90.00
_cell.angle_beta   90.00
_cell.angle_gamma   90.00
#
_symmetry.space_group_name_H-M   'P 1'
#
loop_
_entity.id
_entity.type
_entity.pdbx_description
1 polymer ?
#
loop_
_entity_poly.entity_id
_entity_poly.type
_entity_poly.pdbx_seq_one_letter_code
_entity_poly.pdbx_strand_id
1 'polypeptide(L)'
;HSPLKILHQLLEDPKISFVGISNWPLDAAKMNRVIMHQIPPMTTEELTKTALKMMEHYQENLKLCGEELKNEWLKSEIENIAKVYDQVIRTPNAFEPMKKKNFFGARDFYSLVRYQLQSPSYNLSLEGFMRNFGGIPREDLLRNLGDIFYNVLAFSKEEVYKKMSKFTPMYCVQRNLLDTRTNNSKLLGDNYIVSRHCMVISELEHSWQVLLENGILKYDDVFLFKSEFAHDQTSSISDYEHLNKVINCMDTGKRVILYNLDSIYESLYDMLNQRYQKKPSGKN
;
A
#
# COMPACT_ATOMS: atom_id res chain seq x y z
N HIS A 1 -11.34 2.32 -31.55
CA HIS A 1 -11.71 0.88 -31.68
C HIS A 1 -12.14 0.36 -30.32
N SER A 2 -13.26 -0.39 -30.20
CA SER A 2 -13.67 -1.02 -28.93
C SER A 2 -12.96 -2.38 -28.81
N PRO A 3 -11.88 -2.50 -28.02
CA PRO A 3 -11.08 -3.73 -27.93
C PRO A 3 -11.94 -4.91 -27.42
N LEU A 4 -12.96 -4.59 -26.62
CA LEU A 4 -13.89 -5.56 -26.05
C LEU A 4 -14.85 -6.21 -27.08
N LYS A 5 -15.01 -5.63 -28.27
CA LYS A 5 -15.81 -6.26 -29.34
C LYS A 5 -15.08 -7.45 -29.96
N ILE A 6 -13.75 -7.39 -30.03
CA ILE A 6 -12.91 -8.50 -30.53
C ILE A 6 -12.91 -9.64 -29.50
N LEU A 7 -12.85 -9.30 -28.21
CA LEU A 7 -12.92 -10.28 -27.13
C LEU A 7 -14.19 -11.15 -27.21
N HIS A 8 -15.31 -10.59 -27.66
CA HIS A 8 -16.57 -11.34 -27.83
C HIS A 8 -16.42 -12.53 -28.78
N GLN A 9 -15.75 -12.35 -29.93
CA GLN A 9 -15.52 -13.42 -30.90
C GLN A 9 -14.52 -14.46 -30.36
N LEU A 10 -13.50 -14.02 -29.63
CA LEU A 10 -12.47 -14.91 -29.07
C LEU A 10 -12.99 -15.79 -27.92
N LEU A 11 -14.01 -15.35 -27.19
CA LEU A 11 -14.64 -16.13 -26.11
C LEU A 11 -15.69 -17.14 -26.60
N GLU A 12 -16.06 -17.09 -27.88
CA GLU A 12 -17.07 -17.95 -28.49
C GLU A 12 -16.51 -19.37 -28.77
N ASP A 13 -15.24 -19.42 -29.20
CA ASP A 13 -14.45 -20.64 -29.41
C ASP A 13 -13.03 -20.43 -28.84
N PRO A 14 -12.84 -20.55 -27.52
CA PRO A 14 -11.58 -20.21 -26.87
C PRO A 14 -10.49 -21.22 -27.21
N LYS A 15 -9.50 -20.80 -28.01
CA LYS A 15 -8.32 -21.61 -28.36
C LYS A 15 -7.26 -21.67 -27.26
N ILE A 16 -7.36 -20.79 -26.26
CA ILE A 16 -6.47 -20.71 -25.11
C ILE A 16 -7.31 -20.50 -23.85
N SER A 17 -6.78 -20.92 -22.70
CA SER A 17 -7.38 -20.57 -21.41
C SER A 17 -7.33 -19.06 -21.20
N PHE A 18 -8.46 -18.48 -20.78
CA PHE A 18 -8.60 -17.04 -20.57
C PHE A 18 -9.03 -16.75 -19.12
N VAL A 19 -8.32 -15.82 -18.48
CA VAL A 19 -8.69 -15.26 -17.18
C VAL A 19 -8.67 -13.74 -17.29
N GLY A 20 -9.82 -13.11 -17.09
CA GLY A 20 -9.96 -11.67 -17.03
C GLY A 20 -10.07 -11.20 -15.58
N ILE A 21 -9.22 -10.24 -15.19
CA ILE A 21 -9.28 -9.60 -13.87
C ILE A 21 -9.71 -8.16 -14.09
N SER A 22 -10.74 -7.71 -13.36
CA SER A 22 -11.26 -6.35 -13.44
C SER A 22 -11.77 -5.90 -12.07
N ASN A 23 -11.54 -4.62 -11.76
CA ASN A 23 -12.16 -3.97 -10.60
C ASN A 23 -13.60 -3.51 -10.88
N TRP A 24 -14.02 -3.52 -12.15
CA TRP A 24 -15.34 -3.10 -12.58
C TRP A 24 -16.08 -4.24 -13.30
N PRO A 25 -17.40 -4.34 -13.14
CA PRO A 25 -18.18 -5.33 -13.88
C PRO A 25 -18.05 -5.08 -15.39
N LEU A 26 -17.98 -6.17 -16.15
CA LEU A 26 -18.06 -6.14 -17.60
C LEU A 26 -19.52 -6.03 -18.05
N ASP A 27 -19.76 -5.67 -19.30
CA ASP A 27 -21.12 -5.68 -19.84
C ASP A 27 -21.66 -7.12 -19.99
N ALA A 28 -22.98 -7.25 -19.85
CA ALA A 28 -23.68 -8.54 -19.77
C ALA A 28 -23.38 -9.47 -20.96
N ALA A 29 -23.16 -8.91 -22.16
CA ALA A 29 -22.86 -9.67 -23.36
C ALA A 29 -21.54 -10.46 -23.27
N LYS A 30 -20.50 -9.94 -22.56
CA LYS A 30 -19.28 -10.72 -22.29
C LYS A 30 -19.42 -11.63 -21.08
N MET A 31 -20.19 -11.21 -20.06
CA MET A 31 -20.37 -11.99 -18.84
C MET A 31 -21.05 -13.34 -19.07
N ASN A 32 -21.95 -13.45 -20.06
CA ASN A 32 -22.62 -14.71 -20.40
C ASN A 32 -21.69 -15.81 -20.95
N ARG A 33 -20.42 -15.50 -21.25
CA ARG A 33 -19.45 -16.40 -21.89
C ARG A 33 -18.27 -16.75 -20.99
N VAL A 34 -18.25 -16.21 -19.78
CA VAL A 34 -17.21 -16.44 -18.79
C VAL A 34 -17.85 -16.87 -17.48
N ILE A 35 -17.16 -17.70 -16.72
CA ILE A 35 -17.54 -17.93 -15.33
C ILE A 35 -17.13 -16.69 -14.56
N MET A 36 -18.12 -15.95 -14.06
CA MET A 36 -17.88 -14.75 -13.28
C MET A 36 -17.78 -15.11 -11.80
N HIS A 37 -16.65 -14.76 -11.19
CA HIS A 37 -16.48 -14.79 -9.73
C HIS A 37 -16.36 -13.36 -9.23
N GLN A 38 -17.29 -12.93 -8.37
CA GLN A 38 -17.25 -11.62 -7.73
C GLN A 38 -16.67 -11.74 -6.33
N ILE A 39 -15.75 -10.83 -6.01
CA ILE A 39 -15.18 -10.70 -4.67
C ILE A 39 -15.79 -9.45 -4.04
N PRO A 40 -16.78 -9.59 -3.13
CA PRO A 40 -17.36 -8.45 -2.44
C PRO A 40 -16.37 -7.83 -1.45
N PRO A 41 -16.65 -6.61 -0.95
CA PRO A 41 -15.92 -6.06 0.19
C PRO A 41 -15.99 -7.02 1.39
N MET A 42 -14.85 -7.21 2.06
CA MET A 42 -14.79 -8.09 3.23
C MET A 42 -15.65 -7.55 4.37
N THR A 43 -16.41 -8.45 4.99
CA THR A 43 -17.09 -8.18 6.26
C THR A 43 -16.08 -8.04 7.40
N THR A 44 -16.51 -7.49 8.54
CA THR A 44 -15.68 -7.38 9.75
C THR A 44 -15.14 -8.74 10.19
N GLU A 45 -15.94 -9.81 10.08
CA GLU A 45 -15.54 -11.18 10.41
C GLU A 45 -14.45 -11.70 9.46
N GLU A 46 -14.59 -11.48 8.16
CA GLU A 46 -13.59 -11.89 7.15
C GLU A 46 -12.28 -11.10 7.30
N LEU A 47 -12.36 -9.81 7.64
CA LEU A 47 -11.20 -8.98 7.97
C LEU A 47 -10.45 -9.55 9.18
N THR A 48 -11.17 -9.85 10.27
CA THR A 48 -10.60 -10.48 11.46
C THR A 48 -9.96 -11.81 11.13
N LYS A 49 -10.66 -12.71 10.42
CA LYS A 49 -10.14 -14.02 10.03
C LYS A 49 -8.87 -13.91 9.18
N THR A 50 -8.85 -12.97 8.23
CA THR A 50 -7.69 -12.71 7.37
C THR A 50 -6.50 -12.25 8.20
N ALA A 51 -6.69 -11.28 9.10
CA ALA A 51 -5.60 -10.75 9.90
C ALA A 51 -5.08 -11.77 10.94
N LEU A 52 -5.96 -12.59 11.51
CA LEU A 52 -5.56 -13.71 12.38
C LEU A 52 -4.74 -14.75 11.61
N LYS A 53 -5.12 -15.08 10.37
CA LYS A 53 -4.32 -15.97 9.52
C LYS A 53 -2.95 -15.37 9.17
N MET A 54 -2.87 -14.07 8.93
CA MET A 54 -1.58 -13.38 8.75
C MET A 54 -0.72 -13.47 10.00
N MET A 55 -1.31 -13.36 11.19
CA MET A 55 -0.62 -13.52 12.48
C MET A 55 -0.13 -14.96 12.69
N GLU A 56 -0.97 -15.97 12.44
CA GLU A 56 -0.60 -17.39 12.53
C GLU A 56 0.58 -17.71 11.60
N HIS A 57 0.49 -17.30 10.33
CA HIS A 57 1.58 -17.46 9.37
C HIS A 57 2.87 -16.76 9.82
N TYR A 58 2.77 -15.56 10.39
CA TYR A 58 3.92 -14.85 10.95
C TYR A 58 4.55 -15.61 12.14
N GLN A 59 3.72 -16.15 13.05
CA GLN A 59 4.18 -16.95 14.18
C GLN A 59 4.86 -18.26 13.74
N GLU A 60 4.32 -18.94 12.74
CA GLU A 60 4.93 -20.16 12.18
C GLU A 60 6.32 -19.86 11.60
N ASN A 61 6.45 -18.77 10.84
CA ASN A 61 7.74 -18.37 10.29
C ASN A 61 8.75 -17.94 11.37
N LEU A 62 8.31 -17.27 12.44
CA LEU A 62 9.20 -16.95 13.56
C LEU A 62 9.75 -18.22 14.23
N LYS A 63 8.89 -19.24 14.42
CA LYS A 63 9.30 -20.52 15.01
C LYS A 63 10.37 -21.22 14.18
N LEU A 64 10.28 -21.16 12.84
CA LEU A 64 11.31 -21.70 11.95
C LEU A 64 12.67 -21.01 12.15
N CYS A 65 12.67 -19.75 12.57
CA CYS A 65 13.87 -18.97 12.88
C CYS A 65 14.31 -19.09 14.35
N GLY A 66 13.69 -19.96 15.15
CA GLY A 66 14.01 -20.15 16.56
C GLY A 66 13.52 -19.01 17.47
N GLU A 67 12.60 -18.17 16.97
CA GLU A 67 11.97 -17.11 17.75
C GLU A 67 10.53 -17.48 18.12
N GLU A 68 10.04 -16.97 19.24
CA GLU A 68 8.65 -17.14 19.67
C GLU A 68 7.99 -15.78 19.89
N LEU A 69 6.75 -15.68 19.43
CA LEU A 69 5.91 -14.52 19.71
C LEU A 69 5.38 -14.61 21.15
N LYS A 70 5.88 -13.74 22.03
CA LYS A 70 5.52 -13.70 23.46
C LYS A 70 4.55 -12.58 23.77
N ASN A 71 3.39 -12.54 23.12
CA ASN A 71 2.36 -11.57 23.48
C ASN A 71 0.95 -12.16 23.37
N GLU A 72 0.33 -12.39 24.54
CA GLU A 72 -1.03 -12.93 24.67
C GLU A 72 -2.11 -11.96 24.16
N TRP A 73 -1.84 -10.65 24.21
CA TRP A 73 -2.76 -9.60 23.79
C TRP A 73 -2.74 -9.31 22.29
N LEU A 74 -1.71 -9.76 21.55
CA LEU A 74 -1.57 -9.45 20.12
C LEU A 74 -2.80 -9.89 19.33
N LYS A 75 -3.39 -11.04 19.67
CA LYS A 75 -4.62 -11.51 19.04
C LYS A 75 -5.75 -10.48 19.16
N SER A 76 -5.98 -9.97 20.37
CA SER A 76 -6.97 -8.91 20.63
C SER A 76 -6.65 -7.65 19.84
N GLU A 77 -5.37 -7.27 19.74
CA GLU A 77 -4.98 -6.09 18.96
C GLU A 77 -5.21 -6.25 17.46
N ILE A 78 -4.96 -7.44 16.92
CA ILE A 78 -5.28 -7.76 15.52
C ILE A 78 -6.80 -7.70 15.27
N GLU A 79 -7.61 -8.19 16.20
CA GLU A 79 -9.07 -8.07 16.14
C GLU A 79 -9.52 -6.60 16.20
N ASN A 80 -8.90 -5.79 17.06
CA ASN A 80 -9.16 -4.35 17.17
C ASN A 80 -8.82 -3.61 15.87
N ILE A 81 -7.71 -3.95 15.22
CA ILE A 81 -7.35 -3.38 13.91
C ILE A 81 -8.44 -3.65 12.87
N ALA A 82 -8.98 -4.87 12.80
CA ALA A 82 -10.06 -5.21 11.88
C ALA A 82 -11.32 -4.37 12.13
N LYS A 83 -11.72 -4.19 13.39
CA LYS A 83 -12.88 -3.36 13.77
C LYS A 83 -12.68 -1.88 13.42
N VAL A 84 -11.50 -1.32 13.72
CA VAL A 84 -11.18 0.08 13.42
C VAL A 84 -11.16 0.31 11.90
N TYR A 85 -10.51 -0.58 11.14
CA TYR A 85 -10.49 -0.49 9.67
C TYR A 85 -11.89 -0.58 9.06
N ASP A 86 -12.74 -1.49 9.56
CA ASP A 86 -14.13 -1.59 9.09
C ASP A 86 -14.90 -0.29 9.29
N GLN A 87 -14.70 0.41 10.42
CA GLN A 87 -15.27 1.75 10.64
C GLN A 87 -14.67 2.81 9.71
N VAL A 88 -13.36 2.78 9.42
CA VAL A 88 -12.73 3.69 8.45
C VAL A 88 -13.39 3.56 7.08
N ILE A 89 -13.62 2.34 6.61
CA ILE A 89 -14.23 2.10 5.29
C ILE A 89 -15.73 2.42 5.27
N ARG A 90 -16.44 2.23 6.39
CA ARG A 90 -17.90 2.48 6.45
C ARG A 90 -18.27 3.92 6.76
N THR A 91 -17.34 4.76 7.21
CA THR A 91 -17.63 6.15 7.54
C THR A 91 -17.63 7.01 6.27
N PRO A 92 -18.81 7.40 5.73
CA PRO A 92 -18.89 8.08 4.45
C PRO A 92 -18.28 9.48 4.53
N ASN A 93 -17.65 9.95 3.45
CA ASN A 93 -17.02 11.27 3.32
C ASN A 93 -15.80 11.53 4.23
N ALA A 94 -15.69 10.90 5.41
CA ALA A 94 -14.63 11.16 6.39
C ALA A 94 -13.24 10.73 5.89
N PHE A 95 -13.19 9.69 5.07
CA PHE A 95 -11.96 9.11 4.53
C PHE A 95 -11.93 9.15 3.00
N GLU A 96 -12.63 10.12 2.40
CA GLU A 96 -12.78 10.28 0.94
C GLU A 96 -12.26 11.67 0.50
N PRO A 97 -10.94 11.91 0.56
CA PRO A 97 -10.37 13.20 0.20
C PRO A 97 -10.67 13.50 -1.28
N MET A 98 -10.85 14.79 -1.60
CA MET A 98 -11.14 15.23 -2.98
C MET A 98 -12.37 14.55 -3.61
N LYS A 99 -13.34 14.10 -2.79
CA LYS A 99 -14.54 13.34 -3.22
C LYS A 99 -14.20 12.01 -3.93
N LYS A 100 -12.99 11.48 -3.72
CA LYS A 100 -12.61 10.16 -4.22
C LYS A 100 -13.12 9.09 -3.27
N LYS A 101 -14.18 8.40 -3.70
CA LYS A 101 -14.69 7.22 -3.02
C LYS A 101 -13.65 6.10 -3.01
N ASN A 102 -13.72 5.24 -1.99
CA ASN A 102 -12.84 4.07 -1.86
C ASN A 102 -11.33 4.44 -1.90
N PHE A 103 -10.97 5.56 -1.26
CA PHE A 103 -9.58 6.02 -1.23
C PHE A 103 -8.66 5.04 -0.49
N PHE A 104 -9.15 4.46 0.60
CA PHE A 104 -8.48 3.34 1.29
C PHE A 104 -9.08 2.01 0.86
N GLY A 105 -8.25 0.97 0.85
CA GLY A 105 -8.66 -0.39 0.51
C GLY A 105 -7.90 -1.46 1.28
N ALA A 106 -8.13 -2.72 0.89
CA ALA A 106 -7.63 -3.88 1.64
C ALA A 106 -6.09 -3.90 1.80
N ARG A 107 -5.34 -3.26 0.89
CA ARG A 107 -3.88 -3.19 1.00
C ARG A 107 -3.42 -2.28 2.15
N ASP A 108 -4.17 -1.24 2.49
CA ASP A 108 -3.91 -0.40 3.67
C ASP A 108 -4.10 -1.22 4.94
N PHE A 109 -5.17 -2.02 4.99
CA PHE A 109 -5.41 -2.97 6.07
C PHE A 109 -4.30 -4.01 6.21
N TYR A 110 -3.91 -4.70 5.12
CA TYR A 110 -2.84 -5.70 5.17
C TYR A 110 -1.51 -5.10 5.59
N SER A 111 -1.20 -3.88 5.13
CA SER A 111 0.04 -3.19 5.51
C SER A 111 0.03 -2.80 6.99
N LEU A 112 -1.11 -2.37 7.52
CA LEU A 112 -1.27 -2.09 8.95
C LEU A 112 -1.11 -3.35 9.80
N VAL A 113 -1.72 -4.47 9.41
CA VAL A 113 -1.55 -5.75 10.11
C VAL A 113 -0.08 -6.16 10.10
N ARG A 114 0.60 -6.09 8.95
CA ARG A 114 2.04 -6.37 8.84
C ARG A 114 2.87 -5.48 9.75
N TYR A 115 2.55 -4.19 9.80
CA TYR A 115 3.22 -3.24 10.69
C TYR A 115 3.05 -3.63 12.17
N GLN A 116 1.83 -3.99 12.58
CA GLN A 116 1.54 -4.41 13.95
C GLN A 116 2.32 -5.67 14.35
N LEU A 117 2.41 -6.67 13.46
CA LEU A 117 3.13 -7.92 13.72
C LEU A 117 4.64 -7.72 13.91
N GLN A 118 5.20 -6.68 13.29
CA GLN A 118 6.61 -6.32 13.40
C GLN A 118 6.89 -5.25 14.46
N SER A 119 5.84 -4.69 15.08
CA SER A 119 5.95 -3.67 16.12
C SER A 119 6.60 -4.25 17.39
N PRO A 120 7.63 -3.61 17.97
CA PRO A 120 8.29 -4.10 19.19
C PRO A 120 7.38 -4.14 20.42
N SER A 121 6.41 -3.22 20.49
CA SER A 121 5.54 -3.10 21.67
C SER A 121 4.39 -4.10 21.67
N TYR A 122 4.05 -4.69 20.50
CA TYR A 122 2.87 -5.53 20.24
C TYR A 122 1.49 -4.98 20.67
N ASN A 123 1.43 -3.88 21.43
CA ASN A 123 0.25 -3.06 21.69
C ASN A 123 -0.21 -2.34 20.42
N LEU A 124 -1.49 -1.98 20.34
CA LEU A 124 -2.06 -1.26 19.19
C LEU A 124 -1.20 -0.06 18.79
N SER A 125 -0.62 -0.10 17.60
CA SER A 125 0.26 0.97 17.15
C SER A 125 -0.50 2.07 16.42
N LEU A 126 -0.73 3.18 17.13
CA LEU A 126 -1.26 4.41 16.53
C LEU A 126 -0.34 4.95 15.41
N GLU A 127 0.97 4.73 15.50
CA GLU A 127 1.92 5.05 14.41
C GLU A 127 1.57 4.25 13.15
N GLY A 128 1.22 2.97 13.29
CA GLY A 128 0.79 2.13 12.18
C GLY A 128 -0.42 2.69 11.45
N PHE A 129 -1.43 3.16 12.20
CA PHE A 129 -2.61 3.82 11.62
C PHE A 129 -2.24 5.11 10.89
N MET A 130 -1.44 5.99 11.51
CA MET A 130 -1.03 7.26 10.91
C MET A 130 -0.18 7.08 9.64
N ARG A 131 0.55 5.96 9.52
CA ARG A 131 1.33 5.62 8.34
C ARG A 131 0.51 5.00 7.21
N ASN A 132 -0.59 4.31 7.52
CA ASN A 132 -1.40 3.60 6.53
C ASN A 132 -2.67 4.34 6.10
N PHE A 133 -3.18 5.26 6.92
CA PHE A 133 -4.37 6.07 6.62
C PHE A 133 -4.04 7.55 6.34
N GLY A 134 -2.88 7.80 5.74
CA GLY A 134 -2.48 9.15 5.29
C GLY A 134 -3.22 9.59 4.02
N GLY A 135 -2.91 10.80 3.52
CA GLY A 135 -3.47 11.31 2.26
C GLY A 135 -4.80 12.06 2.39
N ILE A 136 -5.30 12.22 3.62
CA ILE A 136 -6.40 13.14 3.95
C ILE A 136 -5.87 14.33 4.79
N PRO A 137 -6.61 15.46 4.87
CA PRO A 137 -6.19 16.59 5.68
C PRO A 137 -5.91 16.17 7.14
N ARG A 138 -4.81 16.69 7.71
CA ARG A 138 -4.29 16.21 9.01
C ARG A 138 -5.30 16.31 10.13
N GLU A 139 -5.97 17.45 10.26
CA GLU A 139 -6.94 17.66 11.35
C GLU A 139 -8.18 16.77 11.18
N ASP A 140 -8.59 16.52 9.94
CA ASP A 140 -9.67 15.56 9.66
C ASP A 140 -9.24 14.14 10.03
N LEU A 141 -8.02 13.72 9.70
CA LEU A 141 -7.49 12.41 10.08
C LEU A 141 -7.49 12.22 11.60
N LEU A 142 -6.93 13.19 12.33
CA LEU A 142 -6.83 13.11 13.79
C LEU A 142 -8.22 13.06 14.44
N ARG A 143 -9.16 13.89 13.97
CA ARG A 143 -10.54 13.89 14.46
C ARG A 143 -11.25 12.57 14.15
N ASN A 144 -11.25 12.17 12.88
CA ASN A 144 -12.02 11.01 12.41
C ASN A 144 -11.49 9.70 13.02
N LEU A 145 -10.17 9.49 13.05
CA LEU A 145 -9.61 8.33 13.74
C LEU A 145 -9.83 8.42 15.26
N GLY A 146 -9.69 9.60 15.86
CA GLY A 146 -9.95 9.80 17.29
C GLY A 146 -11.38 9.39 17.69
N ASP A 147 -12.37 9.78 16.89
CA ASP A 147 -13.77 9.39 17.08
C ASP A 147 -13.97 7.87 16.95
N ILE A 148 -13.34 7.24 15.96
CA ILE A 148 -13.40 5.79 15.79
C ILE A 148 -12.75 5.07 16.96
N PHE A 149 -11.56 5.48 17.41
CA PHE A 149 -10.88 4.86 18.55
C PHE A 149 -11.69 4.97 19.84
N TYR A 150 -12.34 6.10 20.07
CA TYR A 150 -13.26 6.27 21.20
C TYR A 150 -14.48 5.34 21.09
N ASN A 151 -15.13 5.28 19.92
CA ASN A 151 -16.35 4.49 19.75
C ASN A 151 -16.09 2.97 19.75
N VAL A 152 -14.99 2.53 19.14
CA VAL A 152 -14.70 1.10 18.93
C VAL A 152 -13.91 0.50 20.10
N LEU A 153 -12.97 1.26 20.67
CA LEU A 153 -12.02 0.76 21.67
C LEU A 153 -12.14 1.46 23.03
N ALA A 154 -13.08 2.40 23.19
CA ALA A 154 -13.28 3.18 24.42
C ALA A 154 -12.03 3.97 24.88
N PHE A 155 -11.15 4.34 23.95
CA PHE A 155 -9.98 5.16 24.27
C PHE A 155 -10.35 6.63 24.46
N SER A 156 -9.69 7.34 25.39
CA SER A 156 -9.87 8.80 25.52
C SER A 156 -9.45 9.50 24.22
N LYS A 157 -10.32 10.38 23.73
CA LYS A 157 -10.06 11.19 22.53
C LYS A 157 -8.84 12.09 22.72
N GLU A 158 -8.70 12.68 23.91
CA GLU A 158 -7.61 13.57 24.26
C GLU A 158 -6.26 12.85 24.24
N GLU A 159 -6.21 11.64 24.83
CA GLU A 159 -5.00 10.82 24.85
C GLU A 159 -4.62 10.34 23.44
N VAL A 160 -5.61 9.88 22.66
CA VAL A 160 -5.41 9.42 21.29
C VAL A 160 -4.93 10.57 20.40
N TYR A 161 -5.57 11.75 20.49
CA TYR A 161 -5.14 12.94 19.76
C TYR A 161 -3.71 13.33 20.13
N LYS A 162 -3.37 13.36 21.42
CA LYS A 162 -2.02 13.68 21.90
C LYS A 162 -0.97 12.70 21.39
N LYS A 163 -1.28 11.40 21.36
CA LYS A 163 -0.38 10.36 20.84
C LYS A 163 -0.22 10.48 19.33
N MET A 164 -1.32 10.56 18.58
CA MET A 164 -1.30 10.66 17.11
C MET A 164 -0.66 11.95 16.61
N SER A 165 -0.81 13.06 17.35
CA SER A 165 -0.21 14.35 16.99
C SER A 165 1.31 14.31 16.88
N LYS A 166 1.98 13.36 17.56
CA LYS A 166 3.42 13.16 17.47
C LYS A 166 3.87 12.62 16.11
N PHE A 167 2.99 11.92 15.39
CA PHE A 167 3.27 11.28 14.12
C PHE A 167 2.89 12.25 12.98
N THR A 168 3.77 13.19 12.68
CA THR A 168 3.57 14.15 11.59
C THR A 168 3.68 13.45 10.22
N PRO A 169 3.09 13.99 9.14
CA PRO A 169 3.26 13.43 7.80
C PRO A 169 4.75 13.28 7.42
N MET A 170 5.56 14.27 7.78
CA MET A 170 7.00 14.29 7.58
C MET A 170 7.70 13.11 8.29
N TYR A 171 7.34 12.88 9.56
CA TYR A 171 7.82 11.73 10.33
C TYR A 171 7.39 10.41 9.68
N CYS A 172 6.12 10.28 9.26
CA CYS A 172 5.62 9.07 8.62
C CYS A 172 6.36 8.74 7.32
N VAL A 173 6.64 9.74 6.48
CA VAL A 173 7.43 9.58 5.25
C VAL A 173 8.85 9.15 5.60
N GLN A 174 9.51 9.84 6.54
CA GLN A 174 10.87 9.50 6.97
C GLN A 174 10.96 8.06 7.47
N ARG A 175 10.04 7.63 8.33
CA ARG A 175 10.02 6.27 8.86
C ARG A 175 9.80 5.23 7.77
N ASN A 176 8.92 5.49 6.82
CA ASN A 176 8.71 4.60 5.68
C ASN A 176 9.99 4.43 4.84
N LEU A 177 10.69 5.53 4.55
CA LEU A 177 11.96 5.47 3.81
C LEU A 177 13.09 4.78 4.61
N LEU A 178 13.05 4.80 5.94
CA LEU A 178 14.02 4.11 6.81
C LEU A 178 13.76 2.60 6.94
N ASP A 179 12.54 2.14 6.64
CA ASP A 179 12.20 0.70 6.67
C ASP A 179 12.93 -0.09 5.57
N THR A 180 13.68 0.58 4.69
CA THR A 180 14.48 -0.01 3.60
C THR A 180 15.69 -0.83 4.05
N ARG A 181 15.94 -0.99 5.35
CA ARG A 181 17.12 -1.70 5.87
C ARG A 181 16.84 -2.56 7.10
N THR A 182 15.96 -3.54 6.95
CA THR A 182 16.03 -4.72 7.82
C THR A 182 16.42 -5.94 6.99
N ASN A 183 17.72 -6.15 6.87
CA ASN A 183 18.31 -7.51 6.82
C ASN A 183 17.90 -8.33 8.08
N ASN A 184 17.21 -7.69 9.02
CA ASN A 184 16.56 -8.24 10.20
C ASN A 184 15.05 -8.45 10.02
N SER A 185 14.51 -8.50 8.78
CA SER A 185 13.19 -9.12 8.61
C SER A 185 13.33 -10.54 9.17
N LYS A 186 12.68 -10.79 10.31
CA LYS A 186 12.79 -12.06 11.05
C LYS A 186 12.34 -13.28 10.25
N LEU A 187 11.80 -13.05 9.05
CA LEU A 187 11.27 -14.08 8.17
C LEU A 187 12.11 -14.13 6.89
N LEU A 188 13.11 -15.02 6.88
CA LEU A 188 13.90 -15.42 5.72
C LEU A 188 13.03 -16.29 4.79
N GLY A 189 12.12 -15.69 4.04
CA GLY A 189 11.25 -16.49 3.17
C GLY A 189 10.29 -15.63 2.37
N ASP A 190 9.49 -14.86 3.09
CA ASP A 190 8.56 -13.90 2.53
C ASP A 190 9.17 -12.49 2.57
N ASN A 191 8.99 -11.76 1.47
CA ASN A 191 9.21 -10.32 1.42
C ASN A 191 8.11 -9.63 2.24
N TYR A 192 8.08 -9.83 3.55
CA TYR A 192 7.36 -8.99 4.52
C TYR A 192 8.01 -7.62 4.58
N ILE A 193 8.08 -6.95 3.43
CA ILE A 193 8.34 -5.53 3.34
C ILE A 193 7.26 -4.89 4.21
N VAL A 194 7.71 -4.21 5.26
CA VAL A 194 6.84 -3.57 6.26
C VAL A 194 5.97 -2.52 5.59
N SER A 195 6.52 -1.89 4.55
CA SER A 195 6.06 -0.61 4.04
C SER A 195 5.95 -0.61 2.52
N ARG A 196 4.78 -0.21 2.05
CA ARG A 196 4.56 0.09 0.64
C ARG A 196 5.35 1.33 0.23
N HIS A 197 5.58 1.47 -1.07
CA HIS A 197 6.12 2.70 -1.65
C HIS A 197 5.33 3.93 -1.20
N CYS A 198 6.02 5.04 -0.97
CA CYS A 198 5.38 6.30 -0.55
C CYS A 198 4.74 7.02 -1.73
N MET A 199 3.50 7.45 -1.56
CA MET A 199 2.88 8.50 -2.36
C MET A 199 2.78 9.75 -1.49
N VAL A 200 3.51 10.80 -1.86
CA VAL A 200 3.45 12.09 -1.18
C VAL A 200 2.47 12.98 -1.94
N ILE A 201 1.37 13.32 -1.28
CA ILE A 201 0.35 14.22 -1.83
C ILE A 201 0.60 15.61 -1.27
N SER A 202 0.74 16.60 -2.14
CA SER A 202 0.97 17.98 -1.76
C SER A 202 0.32 18.92 -2.75
N GLU A 203 -0.15 20.06 -2.25
CA GLU A 203 -0.56 21.21 -3.07
C GLU A 203 0.65 22.00 -3.58
N LEU A 204 1.84 21.76 -3.01
CA LEU A 204 3.08 22.42 -3.41
C LEU A 204 3.76 21.61 -4.52
N GLU A 205 3.97 22.26 -5.67
CA GLU A 205 4.67 21.68 -6.82
C GLU A 205 6.10 21.23 -6.44
N HIS A 206 6.73 21.88 -5.47
CA HIS A 206 8.09 21.59 -5.03
C HIS A 206 8.17 20.82 -3.71
N SER A 207 7.15 20.02 -3.38
CA SER A 207 7.14 19.20 -2.15
C SER A 207 8.39 18.31 -1.98
N TRP A 208 9.00 17.84 -3.07
CA TRP A 208 10.26 17.11 -3.04
C TRP A 208 11.45 17.94 -2.52
N GLN A 209 11.47 19.26 -2.77
CA GLN A 209 12.49 20.17 -2.23
C GLN A 209 12.36 20.29 -0.72
N VAL A 210 11.14 20.42 -0.21
CA VAL A 210 10.88 20.44 1.24
C VAL A 210 11.40 19.16 1.89
N LEU A 211 11.22 17.99 1.26
CA LEU A 211 11.76 16.74 1.76
C LEU A 211 13.31 16.67 1.71
N LEU A 212 13.95 17.32 0.74
CA LEU A 212 15.41 17.47 0.68
C LEU A 212 15.94 18.38 1.80
N GLU A 213 15.32 19.55 1.98
CA GLU A 213 15.71 20.54 3.01
C GLU A 213 15.58 19.96 4.43
N ASN A 214 14.60 19.08 4.64
CA ASN A 214 14.40 18.37 5.90
C ASN A 214 15.25 17.09 6.03
N GLY A 215 16.15 16.82 5.08
CA GLY A 215 17.10 15.68 5.13
C GLY A 215 16.45 14.30 4.98
N ILE A 216 15.21 14.23 4.49
CA ILE A 216 14.48 12.97 4.30
C ILE A 216 14.85 12.36 2.95
N LEU A 217 14.84 13.20 1.92
CA LEU A 217 15.49 12.91 0.65
C LEU A 217 16.96 13.32 0.73
N LYS A 218 17.76 12.76 -0.17
CA LYS A 218 19.20 13.01 -0.27
C LYS A 218 19.55 13.35 -1.72
N TYR A 219 20.64 14.11 -1.89
CA TYR A 219 21.12 14.48 -3.21
C TYR A 219 21.63 13.30 -4.06
N ASP A 220 21.94 12.15 -3.43
CA ASP A 220 22.32 10.92 -4.13
C ASP A 220 21.10 10.07 -4.57
N ASP A 221 19.88 10.48 -4.22
CA ASP A 221 18.67 9.87 -4.74
C ASP A 221 18.49 10.18 -6.22
N VAL A 222 17.79 9.29 -6.93
CA VAL A 222 17.50 9.47 -8.35
C VAL A 222 16.15 10.15 -8.52
N PHE A 223 16.18 11.38 -9.03
CA PHE A 223 14.96 12.15 -9.33
C PHE A 223 14.61 12.00 -10.80
N LEU A 224 13.41 11.51 -11.08
CA LEU A 224 12.85 11.41 -12.42
C LEU A 224 11.67 12.36 -12.54
N PHE A 225 11.81 13.33 -13.44
CA PHE A 225 10.80 14.34 -13.74
C PHE A 225 10.33 14.16 -15.17
N LYS A 226 9.05 14.42 -15.42
CA LYS A 226 8.56 14.53 -16.79
C LYS A 226 9.20 15.74 -17.47
N SER A 227 9.77 15.53 -18.66
CA SER A 227 10.26 16.63 -19.48
C SER A 227 9.09 17.46 -20.00
N GLU A 228 9.15 18.78 -19.81
CA GLU A 228 8.19 19.73 -20.38
C GLU A 228 8.67 20.35 -21.70
N PHE A 229 9.86 19.97 -22.19
CA PHE A 229 10.37 20.47 -23.47
C PHE A 229 9.53 19.95 -24.64
N ALA A 230 9.16 20.85 -25.56
CA ALA A 230 8.22 20.57 -26.65
C ALA A 230 8.62 19.39 -27.56
N HIS A 231 9.93 19.16 -27.74
CA HIS A 231 10.43 18.03 -28.53
C HIS A 231 10.34 16.68 -27.80
N ASP A 232 10.40 16.67 -26.48
CA ASP A 232 10.39 15.43 -25.70
C ASP A 232 8.97 14.90 -25.51
N GLN A 233 7.97 15.78 -25.46
CA GLN A 233 6.56 15.43 -25.24
C GLN A 233 5.96 14.53 -26.33
N THR A 234 6.52 14.52 -27.54
CA THR A 234 6.01 13.72 -28.67
C THR A 234 6.69 12.37 -28.81
N SER A 235 7.72 12.07 -28.02
CA SER A 235 8.51 10.85 -28.12
C SER A 235 8.34 9.94 -26.90
N SER A 236 8.08 8.66 -27.11
CA SER A 236 8.08 7.63 -26.05
C SER A 236 9.49 7.27 -25.56
N ILE A 237 10.52 7.91 -26.11
CA ILE A 237 11.93 7.64 -25.77
C ILE A 237 12.19 8.00 -24.30
N SER A 238 11.69 9.15 -23.85
CA SER A 238 11.84 9.59 -22.45
C SER A 238 11.23 8.59 -21.46
N ASP A 239 10.07 8.02 -21.79
CA ASP A 239 9.41 7.00 -20.95
C ASP A 239 10.26 5.73 -20.84
N TYR A 240 10.86 5.29 -21.95
CA TYR A 240 11.75 4.13 -21.96
C TYR A 240 13.04 4.38 -21.15
N GLU A 241 13.62 5.57 -21.26
CA GLU A 241 14.78 5.96 -20.45
C GLU A 241 14.45 6.01 -18.94
N HIS A 242 13.28 6.55 -18.57
CA HIS A 242 12.81 6.53 -17.19
C HIS A 242 12.63 5.11 -16.67
N LEU A 243 12.02 4.22 -17.45
CA LEU A 243 11.86 2.82 -17.07
C LEU A 243 13.19 2.11 -16.86
N ASN A 244 14.16 2.31 -17.76
CA ASN A 244 15.50 1.74 -17.58
C ASN A 244 16.21 2.28 -16.34
N LYS A 245 16.06 3.57 -16.04
CA LYS A 245 16.60 4.16 -14.80
C LYS A 245 15.97 3.52 -13.56
N VAL A 246 14.65 3.31 -13.56
CA VAL A 246 13.95 2.61 -12.46
C VAL A 246 14.51 1.19 -12.30
N ILE A 247 14.63 0.42 -13.39
CA ILE A 247 15.18 -0.95 -13.36
C ILE A 247 16.60 -0.95 -12.77
N ASN A 248 17.48 -0.05 -13.22
CA ASN A 248 18.84 0.05 -12.70
C ASN A 248 18.87 0.44 -11.21
N CYS A 249 17.96 1.30 -10.77
CA CYS A 249 17.87 1.67 -9.37
C CYS A 249 17.37 0.52 -8.50
N MET A 250 16.43 -0.28 -9.00
CA MET A 250 15.97 -1.49 -8.32
C MET A 250 17.12 -2.50 -8.14
N ASP A 251 17.92 -2.71 -9.18
CA ASP A 251 19.09 -3.61 -9.15
C ASP A 251 20.18 -3.11 -8.19
N THR A 252 20.43 -1.81 -8.17
CA THR A 252 21.48 -1.20 -7.33
C THR A 252 21.02 -0.80 -5.92
N GLY A 253 19.74 -1.02 -5.59
CA GLY A 253 19.17 -0.64 -4.30
C GLY A 253 19.10 0.88 -4.05
N LYS A 254 19.03 1.68 -5.12
CA LYS A 254 18.92 3.14 -5.04
C LYS A 254 17.46 3.58 -4.97
N ARG A 255 17.22 4.62 -4.18
CA ARG A 255 15.90 5.25 -4.06
C ARG A 255 15.62 6.11 -5.29
N VAL A 256 14.40 5.98 -5.81
CA VAL A 256 13.89 6.75 -6.95
C VAL A 256 12.72 7.60 -6.51
N ILE A 257 12.70 8.85 -6.93
CA ILE A 257 11.60 9.79 -6.76
C ILE A 257 10.98 10.02 -8.13
N LEU A 258 9.72 9.61 -8.27
CA LEU A 258 8.92 9.79 -9.48
C LEU A 258 8.02 11.01 -9.30
N TYR A 259 8.16 12.00 -10.19
CA TYR A 259 7.37 13.22 -10.14
C TYR A 259 6.65 13.46 -11.47
N ASN A 260 5.31 13.47 -11.42
CA ASN A 260 4.41 13.68 -12.57
C ASN A 260 4.65 12.74 -13.77
N LEU A 261 4.93 11.46 -13.49
CA LEU A 261 5.24 10.43 -14.49
C LEU A 261 4.08 9.46 -14.75
N ASP A 262 2.91 9.99 -15.08
CA ASP A 262 1.71 9.17 -15.35
C ASP A 262 1.89 8.21 -16.54
N SER A 263 2.74 8.56 -17.50
CA SER A 263 2.99 7.79 -18.73
C SER A 263 3.60 6.41 -18.48
N ILE A 264 4.43 6.26 -17.45
CA ILE A 264 5.10 4.99 -17.12
C ILE A 264 4.34 4.18 -16.05
N TYR A 265 3.24 4.71 -15.50
CA TYR A 265 2.51 4.09 -14.40
C TYR A 265 2.04 2.67 -14.74
N GLU A 266 1.46 2.49 -15.94
CA GLU A 266 0.99 1.16 -16.39
C GLU A 266 2.13 0.14 -16.44
N SER A 267 3.32 0.57 -16.85
CA SER A 267 4.51 -0.29 -16.92
C SER A 267 5.08 -0.65 -15.53
N LEU A 268 4.80 0.18 -14.51
CA LEU A 268 5.26 -0.03 -13.14
C LEU A 268 4.22 -0.75 -12.27
N TYR A 269 3.05 -1.11 -12.82
CA TYR A 269 1.93 -1.64 -12.03
C TYR A 269 2.30 -2.86 -11.18
N ASP A 270 2.93 -3.86 -11.77
CA ASP A 270 3.34 -5.09 -11.05
C ASP A 270 4.43 -4.81 -10.01
N MET A 271 5.35 -3.90 -10.32
CA MET A 271 6.38 -3.47 -9.39
C MET A 271 5.76 -2.80 -8.16
N LEU A 272 4.82 -1.87 -8.37
CA LEU A 272 4.15 -1.12 -7.30
C LEU A 272 3.27 -2.04 -6.44
N ASN A 273 2.80 -3.15 -7.01
CA ASN A 273 2.05 -4.19 -6.29
C ASN A 273 2.94 -5.07 -5.39
N GLN A 274 4.27 -4.94 -5.45
CA GLN A 274 5.25 -5.66 -4.63
C GLN A 274 5.07 -7.20 -4.68
N ARG A 275 4.69 -7.74 -5.84
CA ARG A 275 4.55 -9.19 -6.08
C ARG A 275 5.82 -9.76 -6.67
N TYR A 276 6.81 -10.03 -5.82
CA TYR A 276 8.10 -10.57 -6.24
C TYR A 276 8.11 -12.10 -6.25
N GLN A 277 8.84 -12.69 -7.21
CA GLN A 277 9.10 -14.12 -7.27
C GLN A 277 10.60 -14.37 -7.14
N LYS A 278 10.98 -15.35 -6.31
CA LYS A 278 12.38 -15.82 -6.26
C LYS A 278 12.61 -16.75 -7.43
N LYS A 279 13.63 -16.47 -8.25
CA LYS A 279 14.10 -17.44 -9.24
C LYS A 279 14.80 -18.59 -8.51
N PRO A 280 14.57 -19.86 -8.91
CA PRO A 280 15.24 -21.02 -8.31
C PRO A 280 16.77 -20.95 -8.41
N SER A 281 17.29 -20.21 -9.39
CA SER A 281 18.70 -19.90 -9.53
C SER A 281 19.09 -18.75 -8.59
N GLY A 282 19.36 -19.07 -7.33
CA GLY A 282 20.03 -18.15 -6.42
C GLY A 282 21.41 -17.75 -6.97
N LYS A 283 21.60 -16.45 -7.16
CA LYS A 283 22.83 -15.63 -7.33
C LYS A 283 22.32 -14.29 -7.87
N ASN A 284 22.24 -13.18 -7.13
CA ASN A 284 22.72 -12.81 -5.79
C ASN A 284 21.61 -12.10 -5.02
#